data_AF-A0A1Z8QBK6-F1
#
_entry.id   AF-A0A1Z8QBK6-F1
#
_cell.length_a   1.000
_cell.length_b   1.000
_cell.length_c   1.000
_cell.angle_alpha   90.00
_cell.angle_beta   90.00
_cell.angle_gamma   90.00
#
_symmetry.space_group_name_H-M   'P 1'
#
loop_
_entity.id
_entity.type
_entity.pdbx_description
1 polymer ?
#
loop_
_entity_poly.entity_id
_entity_poly.type
_entity_poly.pdbx_seq_one_letter_code
_entity_poly.pdbx_strand_id
1 'polypeptide(L)'
;MKKIILSLMIIIGSSNVYSLDIRGDANEFKGEITSVTLTDDGGLINVVGNTGQYGKVWLTYNLKLDNPNVATQGSFSGRATAINEDGERNAASRQGVWERKGNILHFYSLDDVTDGNFYLCITEMNLTTDKLDMKFYSVK
;
A
#
# COMPACT_ATOMS: atom_id res chain seq x y z
N MET A 1 3.42 -54.61 -16.84
CA MET A 1 2.22 -53.88 -17.31
C MET A 1 1.57 -53.02 -16.22
N LYS A 2 1.42 -53.49 -14.97
CA LYS A 2 0.81 -52.72 -13.85
C LYS A 2 1.62 -51.48 -13.40
N LYS A 3 2.94 -51.46 -13.62
CA LYS A 3 3.83 -50.33 -13.24
C LYS A 3 3.86 -49.18 -14.26
N ILE A 4 3.43 -49.42 -15.51
CA ILE A 4 3.43 -48.38 -16.56
C ILE A 4 2.18 -47.49 -16.44
N ILE A 5 1.07 -48.04 -15.93
CA ILE A 5 -0.19 -47.29 -15.74
C ILE A 5 -0.01 -46.15 -14.71
N LEU A 6 0.87 -46.33 -13.72
CA LEU A 6 1.10 -45.33 -12.68
C LEU A 6 1.89 -44.10 -13.19
N SER A 7 2.75 -44.27 -14.19
CA SER A 7 3.53 -43.16 -14.77
C SER A 7 2.72 -42.25 -15.68
N LEU A 8 1.58 -42.71 -16.22
CA LEU A 8 0.76 -41.89 -17.13
C LEU A 8 -0.21 -40.96 -16.39
N MET A 9 -0.47 -41.21 -15.11
CA MET A 9 -1.42 -40.45 -14.29
C MET A 9 -0.83 -39.15 -13.70
N ILE A 10 0.49 -38.94 -13.83
CA ILE A 10 1.20 -37.76 -13.27
C ILE A 10 1.13 -36.54 -14.21
N ILE A 11 0.69 -36.70 -15.46
CA ILE A 11 0.78 -35.64 -16.50
C ILE A 11 -0.45 -34.71 -16.52
N ILE A 12 -1.55 -35.02 -15.82
CA ILE A 12 -2.83 -34.28 -15.97
C ILE A 12 -3.06 -33.24 -14.86
N GLY A 13 -2.10 -33.04 -13.96
CA GLY A 13 -2.20 -32.07 -12.87
C GLY A 13 -1.62 -30.70 -13.22
N SER A 14 -2.12 -30.00 -14.25
CA SER A 14 -1.81 -28.57 -14.38
C SER A 14 -2.54 -27.82 -13.27
N SER A 15 -1.84 -27.59 -12.17
CA SER A 15 -2.28 -26.68 -11.11
C SER A 15 -2.36 -25.28 -11.71
N ASN A 16 -3.54 -24.66 -11.63
CA ASN A 16 -3.66 -23.23 -11.88
C ASN A 16 -2.88 -22.52 -10.77
N VAL A 17 -1.69 -22.03 -11.11
CA VAL A 17 -0.91 -21.18 -10.21
C VAL A 17 -1.53 -19.80 -10.29
N TYR A 18 -2.38 -19.46 -9.32
CA TYR A 18 -2.87 -18.10 -9.16
C TYR A 18 -1.76 -17.26 -8.52
N SER A 19 -1.21 -16.31 -9.26
CA SER A 19 -0.27 -15.31 -8.74
C SER A 19 -0.93 -13.94 -8.70
N LEU A 20 -0.52 -13.10 -7.74
CA LEU A 20 -0.76 -11.67 -7.82
C LEU A 20 0.13 -11.12 -8.95
N ASP A 21 -0.49 -10.66 -10.04
CA ASP A 21 0.21 -10.03 -11.15
C ASP A 21 0.46 -8.56 -10.81
N ILE A 22 1.71 -8.24 -10.45
CA ILE A 22 2.16 -6.86 -10.24
C ILE A 22 2.66 -6.36 -11.60
N ARG A 23 1.94 -5.39 -12.19
CA ARG A 23 2.18 -4.96 -13.57
C ARG A 23 3.06 -3.71 -13.63
N GLY A 24 4.07 -3.76 -14.49
CA GLY A 24 4.91 -2.63 -14.85
C GLY A 24 5.93 -2.23 -13.77
N ASP A 25 6.61 -1.11 -14.03
CA ASP A 25 7.55 -0.51 -13.08
C ASP A 25 6.82 0.20 -11.94
N ALA A 26 7.50 0.33 -10.80
CA ALA A 26 6.97 1.09 -9.67
C ALA A 26 6.81 2.56 -10.04
N ASN A 27 5.64 3.12 -9.80
CA ASN A 27 5.52 4.57 -9.68
C ASN A 27 6.02 5.02 -8.31
N GLU A 28 6.55 6.23 -8.23
CA GLU A 28 7.11 6.80 -7.00
C GLU A 28 6.33 8.03 -6.54
N PHE A 29 6.18 8.15 -5.22
CA PHE A 29 5.67 9.33 -4.56
C PHE A 29 6.58 9.68 -3.38
N LYS A 30 6.94 10.97 -3.28
CA LYS A 30 7.67 11.52 -2.14
C LYS A 30 6.81 12.56 -1.46
N GLY A 31 6.78 12.51 -0.12
CA GLY A 31 6.00 13.43 0.69
C GLY A 31 6.68 13.79 2.00
N GLU A 32 6.04 14.71 2.70
CA GLU A 32 6.46 15.18 4.02
C GLU A 32 5.30 15.07 5.01
N ILE A 33 5.58 14.52 6.20
CA ILE A 33 4.64 14.48 7.30
C ILE A 33 4.38 15.91 7.75
N THR A 34 3.11 16.28 7.79
CA THR A 34 2.67 17.64 8.17
C THR A 34 2.09 17.67 9.57
N SER A 35 1.58 16.54 10.06
CA SER A 35 1.08 16.42 11.42
C SER A 35 0.98 14.97 11.85
N VAL A 36 1.19 14.72 13.14
CA VAL A 36 0.89 13.45 13.81
C VAL A 36 -0.03 13.74 14.99
N THR A 37 -1.15 13.01 15.08
CA THR A 37 -2.05 13.02 16.24
C THR A 37 -2.04 11.65 16.88
N LEU A 38 -1.82 11.59 18.19
CA LEU A 38 -1.83 10.34 18.95
C LEU A 38 -3.16 10.18 19.68
N THR A 39 -3.63 8.94 19.77
CA THR A 39 -4.85 8.54 20.47
C THR A 39 -4.58 7.26 21.25
N ASP A 40 -5.46 6.90 22.18
CA ASP A 40 -5.31 5.68 22.97
C ASP A 40 -5.29 4.41 22.09
N ASP A 41 -6.00 4.43 20.96
CA ASP A 41 -6.17 3.28 20.07
C ASP A 41 -5.24 3.29 18.85
N GLY A 42 -4.35 4.29 18.72
CA GLY A 42 -3.46 4.46 17.58
C GLY A 42 -3.14 5.90 17.27
N GLY A 43 -3.31 6.32 16.02
CA GLY A 43 -2.98 7.69 15.63
C GLY A 43 -3.31 8.05 14.20
N LEU A 44 -3.14 9.32 13.88
CA LEU A 44 -3.43 9.91 12.59
C LEU A 44 -2.20 10.63 12.06
N ILE A 45 -1.75 10.28 10.85
CA ILE A 45 -0.60 10.90 10.18
C ILE A 45 -1.09 11.54 8.90
N ASN A 46 -0.80 12.83 8.71
CA ASN A 46 -1.08 13.54 7.47
C ASN A 46 0.21 13.83 6.72
N VAL A 47 0.19 13.62 5.40
CA VAL A 47 1.32 13.82 4.50
C VAL A 47 0.91 14.68 3.32
N VAL A 48 1.80 15.53 2.85
CA VAL A 48 1.66 16.28 1.61
C VAL A 48 2.83 15.99 0.70
N GLY A 49 2.57 15.86 -0.60
CA GLY A 49 3.61 15.70 -1.61
C GLY A 49 3.09 16.03 -3.01
N ASN A 50 3.86 15.63 -4.02
CA ASN A 50 3.48 15.78 -5.42
C ASN A 50 3.95 14.55 -6.22
N THR A 51 3.16 14.08 -7.18
CA THR A 51 3.56 12.99 -8.08
C THR A 51 2.96 13.15 -9.47
N GLY A 52 3.84 13.04 -10.48
CA GLY A 52 3.54 12.91 -11.91
C GLY A 52 2.20 13.50 -12.35
N GLN A 53 1.35 12.65 -12.91
CA GLN A 53 0.06 13.03 -13.49
C GLN A 53 -0.99 13.50 -12.46
N TYR A 54 -0.80 13.17 -11.18
CA TYR A 54 -1.79 13.49 -10.14
C TYR A 54 -1.55 14.85 -9.48
N GLY A 55 -0.36 15.45 -9.66
CA GLY A 55 -0.01 16.73 -9.08
C GLY A 55 0.07 16.69 -7.56
N LYS A 56 -0.48 17.70 -6.88
CA LYS A 56 -0.38 17.84 -5.42
C LYS A 56 -1.28 16.82 -4.72
N VAL A 57 -0.70 16.03 -3.83
CA VAL A 57 -1.40 14.97 -3.09
C VAL A 57 -1.40 15.25 -1.59
N TRP A 58 -2.54 15.03 -0.96
CA TRP A 58 -2.71 14.92 0.49
C TRP A 58 -3.07 13.50 0.85
N LEU A 59 -2.36 12.94 1.82
CA LEU A 59 -2.61 11.61 2.37
C LEU A 59 -2.96 11.73 3.85
N THR A 60 -3.93 10.92 4.29
CA THR A 60 -4.21 10.69 5.71
C THR A 60 -4.12 9.20 6.00
N TYR A 61 -3.42 8.84 7.07
CA TYR A 61 -3.31 7.48 7.58
C TYR A 61 -3.92 7.45 8.99
N ASN A 62 -4.97 6.65 9.18
CA ASN A 62 -5.57 6.37 10.48
C ASN A 62 -5.10 4.98 10.94
N LEU A 63 -4.07 4.96 11.78
CA LEU A 63 -3.45 3.76 12.32
C LEU A 63 -4.24 3.25 13.52
N LYS A 64 -4.31 1.92 13.65
CA LYS A 64 -4.83 1.22 14.82
C LYS A 64 -3.75 0.37 15.46
N LEU A 65 -3.74 0.33 16.79
CA LEU A 65 -2.90 -0.56 17.61
C LEU A 65 -3.68 -1.86 17.91
N ASP A 66 -4.06 -2.59 16.87
CA ASP A 66 -4.99 -3.72 16.95
C ASP A 66 -4.35 -5.10 16.73
N ASN A 67 -3.02 -5.17 16.59
CA ASN A 67 -2.33 -6.45 16.57
C ASN A 67 -2.17 -6.99 18.02
N PRO A 68 -2.78 -8.13 18.38
CA PRO A 68 -2.77 -8.62 19.75
C PRO A 68 -1.42 -9.17 20.22
N ASN A 69 -0.50 -9.47 19.28
CA ASN A 69 0.76 -10.15 19.58
C ASN A 69 1.97 -9.24 19.39
N VAL A 70 1.87 -8.20 18.56
CA VAL A 70 3.00 -7.36 18.16
C VAL A 70 2.61 -5.88 18.24
N ALA A 71 3.04 -5.20 19.32
CA ALA A 71 2.68 -3.81 19.59
C ALA A 71 3.18 -2.79 18.53
N THR A 72 4.13 -3.19 17.69
CA THR A 72 4.64 -2.36 16.59
C THR A 72 3.98 -2.69 15.26
N GLN A 73 2.80 -3.32 15.27
CA GLN A 73 2.04 -3.66 14.08
C GLN A 73 0.55 -3.34 14.29
N GLY A 74 -0.16 -3.17 13.19
CA GLY A 74 -1.61 -3.05 13.22
C GLY A 74 -2.21 -2.79 11.85
N SER A 75 -3.50 -2.50 11.82
CA SER A 75 -4.22 -2.10 10.61
C SER A 75 -4.26 -0.59 10.45
N PHE A 76 -4.54 -0.13 9.22
CA PHE A 76 -4.88 1.26 8.98
C PHE A 76 -5.96 1.43 7.92
N SER A 77 -6.65 2.56 8.00
CA SER A 77 -7.47 3.09 6.92
C SER A 77 -7.00 4.49 6.56
N GLY A 78 -7.08 4.86 5.29
CA GLY A 78 -6.55 6.12 4.81
C GLY A 78 -7.28 6.63 3.59
N ARG A 79 -6.93 7.86 3.22
CA ARG A 79 -7.41 8.54 2.02
C ARG A 79 -6.24 9.22 1.31
N ALA A 80 -6.29 9.21 -0.01
CA ALA A 80 -5.54 10.14 -0.84
C ALA A 80 -6.51 11.10 -1.54
N THR A 81 -6.12 12.35 -1.69
CA THR A 81 -6.75 13.26 -2.65
C THR A 81 -5.65 14.01 -3.37
N ALA A 82 -5.76 14.08 -4.68
CA ALA A 82 -4.82 14.72 -5.56
C ALA A 82 -5.52 15.75 -6.45
N ILE A 83 -4.84 16.85 -6.74
CA ILE A 83 -5.27 17.89 -7.68
C ILE A 83 -4.12 18.15 -8.64
N ASN A 84 -4.34 17.92 -9.94
CA ASN A 84 -3.34 18.18 -10.98
C ASN A 84 -3.30 19.66 -11.38
N GLU A 85 -2.39 20.03 -12.29
CA GLU A 85 -2.21 21.42 -12.73
C GLU A 85 -3.44 21.99 -13.44
N ASP A 86 -4.24 21.13 -14.06
CA ASP A 86 -5.51 21.49 -14.72
C ASP A 86 -6.69 21.60 -13.73
N GLY A 87 -6.44 21.34 -12.44
CA GLY A 87 -7.45 21.39 -11.38
C GLY A 87 -8.33 20.13 -11.29
N GLU A 88 -8.02 19.09 -12.04
CA GLU A 88 -8.73 17.82 -11.99
C GLU A 88 -8.39 17.05 -10.72
N ARG A 89 -9.42 16.44 -10.13
CA ARG A 89 -9.31 15.75 -8.85
C ARG A 89 -9.28 14.24 -9.05
N ASN A 90 -8.29 13.60 -8.43
CA ASN A 90 -8.27 12.16 -8.18
C ASN A 90 -8.31 11.87 -6.68
N ALA A 91 -8.88 10.73 -6.30
CA ALA A 91 -8.90 10.29 -4.91
C ALA A 91 -8.74 8.79 -4.79
N ALA A 92 -8.18 8.36 -3.66
CA ALA A 92 -8.05 6.95 -3.35
C ALA A 92 -8.58 6.64 -1.95
N SER A 93 -9.34 5.54 -1.83
CA SER A 93 -9.54 4.85 -0.56
C SER A 93 -8.36 3.92 -0.34
N ARG A 94 -7.77 3.92 0.87
CA ARG A 94 -6.54 3.18 1.15
C ARG A 94 -6.68 2.32 2.40
N GLN A 95 -6.51 1.02 2.27
CA GLN A 95 -6.66 0.09 3.40
C GLN A 95 -5.50 -0.90 3.44
N GLY A 96 -5.01 -1.20 4.64
CA GLY A 96 -3.86 -2.07 4.76
C GLY A 96 -3.38 -2.29 6.19
N VAL A 97 -2.11 -2.69 6.28
CA VAL A 97 -1.41 -2.93 7.54
C VAL A 97 -0.16 -2.09 7.63
N TRP A 98 0.30 -1.86 8.85
CA TRP A 98 1.53 -1.14 9.13
C TRP A 98 2.40 -1.92 10.11
N GLU A 99 3.70 -1.68 10.04
CA GLU A 99 4.66 -2.08 11.07
C GLU A 99 5.66 -0.96 11.34
N ARG A 100 6.23 -0.92 12.55
CA ARG A 100 7.31 0.01 12.92
C ARG A 100 8.61 -0.74 13.20
N LYS A 101 9.68 -0.33 12.53
CA LYS A 101 11.05 -0.80 12.74
C LYS A 101 11.93 0.39 13.08
N GLY A 102 12.28 0.53 14.36
CA GLY A 102 13.01 1.70 14.85
C GLY A 102 12.22 2.99 14.63
N ASN A 103 12.81 3.92 13.85
CA ASN A 103 12.23 5.20 13.46
C ASN A 103 11.46 5.15 12.12
N ILE A 104 11.36 4.00 11.47
CA ILE A 104 10.66 3.84 10.19
C ILE A 104 9.31 3.14 10.41
N LEU A 105 8.24 3.76 9.92
CA LEU A 105 6.95 3.08 9.71
C LEU A 105 6.89 2.54 8.29
N HIS A 106 6.58 1.26 8.15
CA HIS A 106 6.29 0.63 6.88
C HIS A 106 4.78 0.42 6.77
N PHE A 107 4.22 0.75 5.61
CA PHE A 107 2.81 0.50 5.29
C PHE A 107 2.70 -0.34 4.03
N TYR A 108 1.71 -1.23 4.03
CA TYR A 108 1.36 -2.08 2.91
C TYR A 108 -0.14 -1.96 2.68
N SER A 109 -0.57 -1.40 1.54
CA SER A 109 -1.99 -1.19 1.24
C SER A 109 -2.39 -1.58 -0.17
N LEU A 110 -3.68 -1.85 -0.32
CA LEU A 110 -4.37 -1.87 -1.60
C LEU A 110 -5.23 -0.62 -1.68
N ASP A 111 -5.03 0.14 -2.75
CA ASP A 111 -5.63 1.46 -2.93
C ASP A 111 -6.60 1.42 -4.13
N ASP A 112 -7.82 1.91 -3.90
CA ASP A 112 -8.89 2.02 -4.90
C ASP A 112 -9.01 3.48 -5.35
N VAL A 113 -8.59 3.77 -6.58
CA VAL A 113 -8.50 5.13 -7.13
C VAL A 113 -9.72 5.43 -8.02
N THR A 114 -10.21 6.67 -7.95
CA THR A 114 -11.39 7.14 -8.68
C THR A 114 -11.29 7.06 -10.21
N ASP A 115 -10.09 6.94 -10.76
CA ASP A 115 -9.84 6.74 -12.18
C ASP A 115 -10.02 5.27 -12.63
N GLY A 116 -10.36 4.38 -11.69
CA GLY A 116 -10.60 2.96 -11.92
C GLY A 116 -9.37 2.06 -11.76
N ASN A 117 -8.21 2.63 -11.44
CA ASN A 117 -6.98 1.88 -11.16
C ASN A 117 -6.94 1.36 -9.72
N PHE A 118 -6.32 0.19 -9.56
CA PHE A 118 -5.98 -0.35 -8.24
C PHE A 118 -4.47 -0.42 -8.09
N TYR A 119 -3.99 0.01 -6.93
CA TYR A 119 -2.56 0.01 -6.65
C TYR A 119 -2.22 -0.78 -5.39
N LEU A 120 -1.21 -1.64 -5.50
CA LEU A 120 -0.46 -2.13 -4.34
C LEU A 120 0.55 -1.05 -3.96
N CYS A 121 0.51 -0.56 -2.72
CA CYS A 121 1.37 0.50 -2.24
C CYS A 121 2.25 0.02 -1.09
N ILE A 122 3.56 0.26 -1.21
CA ILE A 122 4.55 0.02 -0.17
C ILE A 122 5.12 1.38 0.21
N THR A 123 4.89 1.79 1.45
CA THR A 123 5.30 3.12 1.94
C THR A 123 6.27 2.98 3.09
N GLU A 124 7.29 3.83 3.12
CA GLU A 124 8.16 4.04 4.26
C GLU A 124 8.02 5.49 4.73
N MET A 125 7.82 5.69 6.03
CA MET A 125 7.84 7.00 6.67
C MET A 125 8.92 7.05 7.73
N ASN A 126 9.84 8.00 7.59
CA ASN A 126 10.87 8.26 8.59
C ASN A 126 10.37 9.29 9.61
N LEU A 127 10.11 8.82 10.83
CA LEU A 127 9.57 9.62 11.93
C LEU A 127 10.56 10.66 12.50
N THR A 128 11.82 10.61 12.12
CA THR A 128 12.85 11.56 12.58
C THR A 128 13.15 12.66 11.56
N THR A 129 12.86 12.42 10.29
CA THR A 129 13.08 13.40 9.21
C THR A 129 11.78 13.89 8.59
N ASP A 130 10.65 13.37 9.05
CA ASP A 130 9.31 13.63 8.52
C ASP A 130 9.17 13.32 7.02
N LYS A 131 10.01 12.45 6.46
CA LYS A 131 9.98 12.09 5.04
C LYS A 131 9.20 10.81 4.78
N LEU A 132 8.44 10.81 3.70
CA LEU A 132 7.72 9.65 3.18
C LEU A 132 8.21 9.32 1.77
N ASP A 133 8.55 8.05 1.55
CA ASP A 133 8.78 7.47 0.24
C ASP A 133 7.77 6.35 -0.01
N MET A 134 7.12 6.35 -1.17
CA MET A 134 6.12 5.35 -1.54
C MET A 134 6.43 4.82 -2.92
N LYS A 135 6.34 3.49 -3.06
CA LYS A 135 6.27 2.78 -4.33
C LYS A 135 4.88 2.20 -4.51
N PHE A 136 4.31 2.39 -5.68
CA PHE A 136 2.99 1.86 -5.99
C PHE A 136 2.92 1.24 -7.39
N TYR A 137 2.22 0.11 -7.47
CA TYR A 137 2.22 -0.78 -8.62
C TYR A 137 0.80 -1.07 -9.08
N SER A 138 0.52 -0.98 -10.38
CA SER A 138 -0.81 -1.33 -10.87
C SER A 138 -1.03 -2.83 -10.68
N VAL A 139 -2.20 -3.18 -10.16
CA VAL A 139 -2.64 -4.59 -10.03
C VAL A 139 -3.90 -4.86 -10.85
N LYS A 140 -4.28 -3.92 -11.72
CA LYS A 140 -5.37 -3.99 -12.69
C LYS A 140 -4.86 -3.57 -14.06
#